data_AF-A0A941UGV8-F1
#
_entry.id   AF-A0A941UGV8-F1
#
_cell.length_a   1.000
_cell.length_b   1.000
_cell.length_c   1.000
_cell.angle_alpha   90.00
_cell.angle_beta   90.00
_cell.angle_gamma   90.00
#
_symmetry.space_group_name_H-M   'P 1'
#
loop_
_entity.id
_entity.type
_entity.pdbx_description
1 polymer ?
#
loop_
_entity_poly.entity_id
_entity_poly.type
_entity_poly.pdbx_seq_one_letter_code
_entity_poly.pdbx_strand_id
1 'polypeptide(L)'
;MKNKIEKKTKQKKGWIKYLTEYEKSIFVNMLNEAAMKKRRWVTKKERLEVTNRFREIVNALREANRINDNNDNNDNVVSEQKIVSEVDVAASDVIKVKKERRPRVRNIDNYGRLRKISLSERSFLNDALSEAKKVKGSNLTVEERRKVLCVAREQIRSQRKANQINSVRTKEKNSEVFEWKRPETFRR
;
A
#
# COMPACT_ATOMS: atom_id res chain seq x y z
N MET A 1 36.98 -16.98 -38.89
CA MET A 1 36.66 -15.57 -38.55
C MET A 1 35.81 -15.58 -37.29
N LYS A 2 36.27 -14.99 -36.19
CA LYS A 2 35.59 -15.03 -34.88
C LYS A 2 34.55 -13.90 -34.82
N ASN A 3 33.27 -14.27 -34.72
CA ASN A 3 32.15 -13.34 -34.55
C ASN A 3 32.34 -12.51 -33.27
N LYS A 4 32.61 -11.21 -33.42
CA LYS A 4 32.63 -10.25 -32.32
C LYS A 4 31.18 -10.00 -31.90
N ILE A 5 30.78 -10.60 -30.79
CA ILE A 5 29.49 -10.33 -30.14
C ILE A 5 29.54 -8.88 -29.64
N GLU A 6 28.80 -8.00 -30.30
CA GLU A 6 28.62 -6.60 -29.92
C GLU A 6 28.07 -6.51 -28.49
N LYS A 7 28.84 -5.89 -27.60
CA LYS A 7 28.39 -5.57 -26.24
C LYS A 7 27.42 -4.39 -26.32
N LYS A 8 26.14 -4.66 -26.59
CA LYS A 8 25.06 -3.67 -26.42
C LYS A 8 25.07 -3.19 -24.96
N THR A 9 25.35 -1.90 -24.76
CA THR A 9 25.33 -1.25 -23.45
C THR A 9 23.90 -1.31 -22.90
N LYS A 10 23.68 -2.19 -21.91
CA LYS A 10 22.36 -2.39 -21.28
C LYS A 10 21.93 -1.12 -20.55
N GLN A 11 21.22 -0.22 -21.22
CA GLN A 11 20.47 0.85 -20.55
C GLN A 11 19.54 0.19 -19.53
N LYS A 12 19.66 0.58 -18.25
CA LYS A 12 18.83 0.05 -17.17
C LYS A 12 17.40 0.58 -17.34
N LYS A 13 16.57 -0.13 -18.12
CA LYS A 13 15.13 0.11 -18.20
C LYS A 13 14.53 0.05 -16.78
N GLY A 14 13.64 0.99 -16.46
CA GLY A 14 13.03 1.13 -15.14
C GLY A 14 12.18 -0.07 -14.70
N TRP A 15 11.65 -0.03 -13.47
CA TRP A 15 10.75 -1.09 -12.97
C TRP A 15 9.47 -1.20 -13.81
N ILE A 16 9.06 -2.44 -14.12
CA ILE A 16 7.82 -2.73 -14.83
C ILE A 16 6.64 -2.42 -13.88
N LYS A 17 5.82 -1.43 -14.22
CA LYS A 17 4.76 -0.91 -13.33
C LYS A 17 3.53 -1.82 -13.21
N TYR A 18 3.26 -2.65 -14.22
CA TYR A 18 2.09 -3.54 -14.26
C TYR A 18 2.53 -4.92 -14.71
N LEU A 19 2.50 -5.90 -13.81
CA LEU A 19 2.83 -7.29 -14.09
C LEU A 19 1.56 -8.15 -14.08
N THR A 20 1.40 -8.99 -15.10
CA THR A 20 0.30 -9.96 -15.14
C THR A 20 0.52 -11.07 -14.10
N GLU A 21 -0.52 -11.84 -13.77
CA GLU A 21 -0.39 -12.96 -12.82
C GLU A 21 0.57 -14.03 -13.34
N TYR A 22 0.57 -14.27 -14.64
CA TYR A 22 1.54 -15.13 -15.32
C TYR A 22 2.98 -14.61 -15.20
N GLU A 23 3.21 -13.32 -15.41
CA GLU A 23 4.56 -12.75 -15.23
C GLU A 23 5.01 -12.83 -13.76
N LYS A 24 4.09 -12.68 -12.80
CA LYS A 24 4.42 -12.85 -11.36
C LYS A 24 4.82 -14.30 -11.04
N SER A 25 4.16 -15.29 -11.63
CA SER A 25 4.49 -16.70 -11.39
C SER A 25 5.88 -17.05 -11.93
N ILE A 26 6.27 -16.52 -13.10
CA ILE A 26 7.63 -16.65 -13.63
C ILE A 26 8.67 -16.14 -12.62
N PHE A 27 8.44 -14.97 -12.02
CA PHE A 27 9.38 -14.41 -11.05
C PHE A 27 9.52 -15.28 -9.78
N VAL A 28 8.41 -15.79 -9.27
CA VAL A 28 8.40 -16.69 -8.09
C VAL A 28 9.15 -17.99 -8.42
N ASN A 29 8.93 -18.57 -9.60
CA ASN A 29 9.62 -19.77 -10.04
C ASN A 29 11.13 -19.56 -10.12
N MET A 30 11.59 -18.43 -10.71
CA MET A 30 13.02 -18.11 -10.78
C MET A 30 13.67 -17.92 -9.40
N LEU A 31 12.93 -17.37 -8.43
CA LEU A 31 13.43 -17.26 -7.04
C LEU A 31 13.52 -18.62 -6.36
N ASN A 32 12.54 -19.49 -6.59
CA ASN A 32 12.54 -20.86 -6.06
C ASN A 32 13.69 -21.69 -6.67
N GLU A 33 13.91 -21.62 -7.98
CA GLU A 33 15.05 -22.27 -8.63
C GLU A 33 16.40 -21.80 -8.06
N ALA A 34 16.55 -20.48 -7.85
CA ALA A 34 17.76 -19.92 -7.26
C ALA A 34 17.99 -20.40 -5.81
N ALA A 35 16.92 -20.54 -5.03
CA ALA A 35 16.98 -21.07 -3.66
C ALA A 35 17.34 -22.56 -3.65
N MET A 36 16.67 -23.36 -4.49
CA MET A 36 16.87 -24.80 -4.61
C MET A 36 18.29 -25.13 -5.09
N LYS A 37 18.84 -24.36 -6.04
CA LYS A 37 20.20 -24.54 -6.55
C LYS A 37 21.28 -24.43 -5.48
N LYS A 38 21.05 -23.61 -4.44
CA LYS A 38 22.02 -23.42 -3.33
C LYS A 38 21.58 -24.05 -2.02
N ARG A 39 20.42 -24.73 -1.99
CA ARG A 39 19.77 -25.29 -0.78
C ARG A 39 19.70 -24.31 0.39
N ARG A 40 19.53 -23.02 0.08
CA ARG A 40 19.46 -21.94 1.07
C ARG A 40 18.66 -20.77 0.53
N TRP A 41 18.25 -19.88 1.43
CA TRP A 41 17.57 -18.65 1.06
C TRP A 41 18.40 -17.77 0.10
N VAL A 42 17.70 -17.13 -0.83
CA VAL A 42 18.29 -16.23 -1.83
C VAL A 42 18.81 -14.95 -1.16
N THR A 43 20.09 -14.66 -1.33
CA THR A 43 20.70 -13.43 -0.78
C THR A 43 20.28 -12.20 -1.57
N LYS A 44 20.50 -11.00 -1.01
CA LYS A 44 20.14 -9.73 -1.67
C LYS A 44 20.79 -9.55 -3.05
N LYS A 45 22.05 -9.99 -3.22
CA LYS A 45 22.77 -9.91 -4.51
C LYS A 45 22.16 -10.85 -5.54
N GLU A 46 21.90 -12.10 -5.16
CA GLU A 46 21.27 -13.11 -6.04
C GLU A 46 19.85 -12.69 -6.43
N ARG A 47 19.08 -12.13 -5.49
CA ARG A 47 17.73 -11.62 -5.77
C ARG A 47 17.75 -10.47 -6.79
N LEU A 48 18.78 -9.62 -6.74
CA LEU A 48 18.98 -8.56 -7.73
C LEU A 48 19.29 -9.13 -9.11
N GLU A 49 20.13 -10.16 -9.20
CA GLU A 49 20.42 -10.85 -10.45
C GLU A 49 19.17 -11.52 -11.05
N VAL A 50 18.39 -12.22 -10.22
CA VAL A 50 17.11 -12.82 -10.63
C VAL A 50 16.15 -11.75 -11.14
N THR A 51 16.07 -10.60 -10.44
CA THR A 51 15.23 -9.47 -10.88
C THR A 51 15.67 -8.90 -12.22
N ASN A 52 16.98 -8.82 -12.48
CA ASN A 52 17.49 -8.33 -13.76
C ASN A 52 17.18 -9.30 -14.90
N ARG A 53 17.37 -10.62 -14.70
CA ARG A 53 17.03 -11.64 -15.69
C ARG A 53 15.53 -11.69 -15.96
N PHE A 54 14.72 -11.59 -14.91
CA PHE A 54 13.28 -11.53 -15.03
C PHE A 54 12.81 -10.36 -15.91
N ARG A 55 13.43 -9.19 -15.78
CA ARG A 55 13.13 -8.04 -16.65
C ARG A 55 13.46 -8.33 -18.12
N GLU A 56 14.56 -9.00 -18.40
CA GLU A 56 14.95 -9.36 -19.77
C GLU A 56 13.90 -10.30 -20.39
N ILE A 57 13.47 -11.31 -19.64
CA ILE A 57 12.46 -12.29 -20.07
C ILE A 57 11.10 -11.60 -20.32
N VAL A 58 10.61 -10.80 -19.38
CA VAL A 58 9.30 -10.14 -19.53
C VAL A 58 9.31 -9.12 -20.67
N ASN A 59 10.40 -8.37 -20.84
CA ASN A 59 10.50 -7.46 -21.98
C ASN A 59 10.52 -8.22 -23.32
N ALA A 60 11.24 -9.34 -23.40
CA ALA A 60 11.27 -10.18 -24.59
C ALA A 60 9.87 -10.76 -24.90
N LEU A 61 9.15 -11.26 -23.89
CA LEU A 61 7.78 -11.76 -24.05
C LEU A 61 6.82 -10.67 -24.55
N ARG A 62 6.93 -9.45 -24.02
CA ARG A 62 6.10 -8.31 -24.46
C ARG A 62 6.49 -7.81 -25.84
N GLU A 63 7.76 -7.82 -26.18
CA GLU A 63 8.23 -7.48 -27.54
C GLU A 63 7.74 -8.52 -28.55
N ALA A 64 7.80 -9.82 -28.23
CA ALA A 64 7.26 -10.87 -29.07
C ALA A 64 5.75 -10.75 -29.28
N ASN A 65 4.97 -10.52 -28.21
CA ASN A 65 3.52 -10.35 -28.33
C ASN A 65 3.15 -9.09 -29.14
N ARG A 66 3.90 -7.99 -29.00
CA ARG A 66 3.70 -6.79 -29.84
C ARG A 66 3.99 -7.02 -31.31
N ILE A 67 4.95 -7.91 -31.64
CA ILE A 67 5.25 -8.27 -33.03
C ILE A 67 4.12 -9.13 -33.60
N ASN A 68 3.57 -10.05 -32.82
CA ASN A 68 2.41 -10.84 -33.23
C ASN A 68 1.17 -9.96 -33.51
N ASP A 69 0.84 -9.03 -32.61
CA ASP A 69 -0.27 -8.09 -32.81
C ASP A 69 -0.10 -7.19 -34.06
N ASN A 70 1.15 -6.95 -34.50
CA ASN A 70 1.45 -6.17 -35.71
C ASN A 70 1.44 -7.02 -36.98
N ASN A 71 1.78 -8.31 -36.89
CA ASN A 71 1.77 -9.25 -38.02
C ASN A 71 0.35 -9.72 -38.37
N ASP A 72 -0.58 -9.74 -37.41
CA ASP A 72 -1.98 -10.12 -37.65
C ASP A 72 -2.77 -9.08 -38.50
N ASN A 73 -2.16 -7.96 -38.88
CA ASN A 73 -2.75 -6.98 -39.80
C ASN A 73 -2.34 -7.15 -41.27
N ASN A 74 -1.46 -8.10 -41.61
CA ASN A 74 -1.11 -8.46 -42.99
C ASN A 74 -0.93 -9.98 -43.07
N ASP A 75 -2.02 -10.71 -43.26
CA ASP A 75 -2.18 -11.69 -44.33
C ASP A 75 -3.41 -12.56 -44.08
N ASN A 76 -4.28 -12.55 -45.09
CA ASN A 76 -5.50 -13.35 -45.21
C ASN A 76 -5.13 -14.80 -45.57
N VAL A 77 -5.78 -15.78 -44.92
CA VAL A 77 -6.19 -17.14 -45.38
C VAL A 77 -6.06 -18.21 -44.27
N VAL A 78 -7.23 -18.57 -43.69
CA VAL A 78 -7.77 -19.89 -43.24
C VAL A 78 -6.75 -20.96 -42.79
N SER A 79 -6.83 -21.54 -41.58
CA SER A 79 -7.81 -22.60 -41.22
C SER A 79 -7.98 -22.85 -39.71
N GLU A 80 -9.25 -22.92 -39.32
CA GLU A 80 -9.89 -23.83 -38.35
C GLU A 80 -9.42 -23.88 -36.88
N GLN A 81 -10.21 -23.22 -36.02
CA GLN A 81 -10.93 -23.90 -34.92
C GLN A 81 -12.06 -23.01 -34.36
N LYS A 82 -13.24 -23.18 -34.97
CA LYS A 82 -14.55 -23.37 -34.33
C LYS A 82 -14.72 -22.81 -32.91
N ILE A 83 -15.56 -21.78 -32.77
CA ILE A 83 -16.85 -21.83 -32.05
C ILE A 83 -17.68 -20.62 -32.50
N VAL A 84 -18.81 -20.93 -33.15
CA VAL A 84 -19.89 -20.00 -33.44
C VAL A 84 -20.75 -19.86 -32.18
N SER A 85 -20.95 -18.62 -31.73
CA SER A 85 -22.22 -18.17 -31.16
C SER A 85 -22.28 -16.65 -31.27
N GLU A 86 -22.79 -16.18 -32.40
CA GLU A 86 -23.40 -14.85 -32.52
C GLU A 86 -24.69 -14.83 -31.69
N VAL A 87 -24.85 -13.84 -30.81
CA VAL A 87 -26.11 -13.10 -30.57
C VAL A 87 -25.74 -11.69 -30.06
N ASP A 88 -25.92 -10.73 -30.94
CA ASP A 88 -26.48 -9.37 -30.77
C ASP A 88 -26.00 -8.38 -29.68
N VAL A 89 -25.45 -7.29 -30.21
CA VAL A 89 -25.92 -5.89 -30.02
C VAL A 89 -26.37 -5.50 -28.61
N ALA A 90 -25.53 -4.73 -27.91
CA ALA A 90 -25.84 -3.34 -27.54
C ALA A 90 -24.80 -2.79 -26.55
N ALA A 91 -24.15 -1.69 -26.97
CA ALA A 91 -23.60 -0.62 -26.14
C ALA A 91 -23.42 -0.92 -24.63
N SER A 92 -22.35 -1.62 -24.26
CA SER A 92 -21.82 -1.49 -22.91
C SER A 92 -20.88 -0.29 -22.90
N ASP A 93 -21.48 0.90 -22.74
CA ASP A 93 -20.74 2.04 -22.23
C ASP A 93 -20.06 1.57 -20.95
N VAL A 94 -18.73 1.39 -21.03
CA VAL A 94 -17.89 1.06 -19.89
C VAL A 94 -17.90 2.28 -19.00
N ILE A 95 -18.95 2.40 -18.18
CA ILE A 95 -18.96 3.24 -17.01
C ILE A 95 -17.82 2.70 -16.16
N LYS A 96 -16.65 3.35 -16.30
CA LYS A 96 -15.50 3.16 -15.43
C LYS A 96 -15.97 3.56 -14.05
N VAL A 97 -16.52 2.59 -13.31
CA VAL A 97 -16.80 2.71 -11.89
C VAL A 97 -15.46 3.05 -11.26
N LYS A 98 -15.25 4.34 -10.99
CA LYS A 98 -14.10 4.84 -10.25
C LYS A 98 -14.22 4.17 -8.89
N LYS A 99 -13.51 3.06 -8.68
CA LYS A 99 -13.37 2.43 -7.37
C LYS A 99 -13.11 3.56 -6.38
N GLU A 100 -14.07 3.78 -5.49
CA GLU A 100 -13.94 4.81 -4.47
C GLU A 100 -12.61 4.61 -3.78
N ARG A 101 -11.73 5.60 -3.91
CA ARG A 101 -10.46 5.58 -3.21
C ARG A 101 -10.82 5.57 -1.73
N ARG A 102 -10.56 4.44 -1.05
CA ARG A 102 -10.67 4.35 0.41
C ARG A 102 -10.10 5.65 1.00
N PRO A 103 -10.84 6.36 1.86
CA PRO A 103 -10.34 7.60 2.43
C PRO A 103 -8.99 7.26 3.05
N ARG A 104 -7.91 7.91 2.59
CA ARG A 104 -6.59 7.80 3.19
C ARG A 104 -6.78 8.20 4.64
N VAL A 105 -6.87 7.24 5.55
CA VAL A 105 -7.15 7.54 6.95
C VAL A 105 -5.96 8.33 7.47
N ARG A 106 -6.12 9.67 7.55
CA ARG A 106 -5.00 10.59 7.78
C ARG A 106 -4.45 10.50 9.21
N ASN A 107 -5.23 9.89 10.11
CA ASN A 107 -5.03 9.86 11.55
C ASN A 107 -5.12 8.44 12.11
N ILE A 108 -4.31 7.50 11.60
CA ILE A 108 -4.11 6.29 12.39
C ILE A 108 -2.65 6.23 12.83
N ASP A 109 -2.44 6.55 14.10
CA ASP A 109 -1.24 6.22 14.85
C ASP A 109 -1.18 4.68 15.05
N ASN A 110 -1.23 3.93 13.94
CA ASN A 110 -1.64 2.53 13.94
C ASN A 110 -0.64 1.61 14.62
N TYR A 111 0.68 1.90 14.58
CA TYR A 111 1.67 1.06 15.27
C TYR A 111 2.90 1.85 15.74
N GLY A 112 3.19 1.77 17.04
CA GLY A 112 4.47 2.14 17.67
C GLY A 112 4.80 3.64 17.82
N ARG A 113 4.60 4.47 16.79
CA ARG A 113 5.02 5.88 16.80
C ARG A 113 3.88 6.80 16.41
N LEU A 114 3.63 7.82 17.24
CA LEU A 114 2.69 8.90 16.94
C LEU A 114 3.20 9.66 15.70
N ARG A 115 2.33 9.85 14.70
CA ARG A 115 2.71 10.45 13.42
C ARG A 115 2.91 11.95 13.51
N LYS A 116 2.05 12.62 14.30
CA LYS A 116 2.13 14.03 14.64
C LYS A 116 2.08 14.12 16.17
N ILE A 117 2.93 14.96 16.76
CA ILE A 117 3.02 15.15 18.21
C ILE A 117 2.91 16.67 18.43
N SER A 118 1.95 17.12 19.22
CA SER A 118 1.85 18.53 19.63
C SER A 118 2.99 18.90 20.58
N LEU A 119 3.22 20.18 20.82
CA LEU A 119 4.24 20.62 21.80
C LEU A 119 3.94 20.07 23.20
N SER A 120 2.67 20.10 23.63
CA SER A 120 2.24 19.57 24.92
C SER A 120 2.46 18.06 25.03
N GLU A 121 2.12 17.29 24.00
CA GLU A 121 2.36 15.84 23.97
C GLU A 121 3.86 15.53 23.97
N ARG A 122 4.69 16.38 23.36
CA ARG A 122 6.14 16.21 23.38
C ARG A 122 6.71 16.48 24.79
N SER A 123 6.25 17.52 25.47
CA SER A 123 6.59 17.77 26.87
C SER A 123 6.19 16.57 27.74
N PHE A 124 4.97 16.07 27.60
CA PHE A 124 4.50 14.89 28.32
C PHE A 124 5.40 13.65 28.15
N LEU A 125 5.86 13.36 26.93
CA LEU A 125 6.79 12.24 26.69
C LEU A 125 8.15 12.45 27.35
N ASN A 126 8.64 13.70 27.38
CA ASN A 126 9.90 14.03 28.05
C ASN A 126 9.75 13.97 29.58
N ASP A 127 8.62 14.43 30.11
CA ASP A 127 8.31 14.41 31.53
C ASP A 127 8.27 12.97 32.04
N ALA A 128 7.55 12.08 31.34
CA ALA A 128 7.51 10.65 31.66
C ALA A 128 8.91 9.99 31.67
N LEU A 129 9.78 10.37 30.72
CA LEU A 129 11.17 9.90 30.72
C LEU A 129 11.97 10.48 31.89
N SER A 130 11.74 11.74 32.25
CA SER A 130 12.41 12.40 33.36
C SER A 130 12.00 11.80 34.71
N GLU A 131 10.72 11.50 34.89
CA GLU A 131 10.18 10.83 36.08
C GLU A 131 10.72 9.42 36.20
N ALA A 132 10.70 8.63 35.12
CA ALA A 132 11.27 7.29 35.12
C ALA A 132 12.78 7.31 35.45
N LYS A 133 13.52 8.33 34.98
CA LYS A 133 14.93 8.53 35.34
C LYS A 133 15.11 8.87 36.82
N LYS A 134 14.25 9.73 37.38
CA LYS A 134 14.25 10.07 38.82
C LYS A 134 13.95 8.84 39.67
N VAL A 135 12.92 8.06 39.32
CA VAL A 135 12.52 6.83 40.04
C VAL A 135 13.64 5.79 40.03
N LYS A 136 14.34 5.63 38.89
CA LYS A 136 15.47 4.70 38.79
C LYS A 136 16.74 5.22 39.50
N GLY A 137 16.86 6.53 39.73
CA GLY A 137 18.08 7.17 40.26
C GLY A 137 19.29 7.11 39.32
N SER A 138 19.14 6.57 38.10
CA SER A 138 20.22 6.35 37.14
C SER A 138 19.70 6.49 35.70
N ASN A 139 20.61 6.49 34.72
CA ASN A 139 20.22 6.61 33.31
C ASN A 139 19.41 5.38 32.86
N LEU A 140 18.28 5.64 32.20
CA LEU A 140 17.44 4.60 31.61
C LEU A 140 18.15 3.91 30.45
N THR A 141 18.07 2.58 30.40
CA THR A 141 18.52 1.77 29.26
C THR A 141 17.60 1.98 28.05
N VAL A 142 18.07 1.58 26.87
CA VAL A 142 17.28 1.74 25.62
C VAL A 142 15.93 1.03 25.71
N GLU A 143 15.89 -0.15 26.32
CA GLU A 143 14.66 -0.94 26.47
C GLU A 143 13.69 -0.32 27.48
N GLU A 144 14.19 0.17 28.62
CA GLU A 144 13.38 0.87 29.61
C GLU A 144 12.75 2.14 29.00
N ARG A 145 13.55 2.96 28.29
CA ARG A 145 13.04 4.12 27.56
C ARG A 145 11.96 3.73 26.56
N ARG A 146 12.17 2.61 25.85
CA ARG A 146 11.19 2.10 24.88
C ARG A 146 9.88 1.70 25.56
N LYS A 147 9.93 1.02 26.70
CA LYS A 147 8.74 0.63 27.49
C LYS A 147 7.98 1.86 28.01
N VAL A 148 8.68 2.80 28.66
CA VAL A 148 8.09 4.05 29.18
C VAL A 148 7.42 4.84 28.06
N LEU A 149 8.12 5.04 26.94
CA LEU A 149 7.55 5.76 25.80
C LEU A 149 6.39 5.02 25.14
N CYS A 150 6.35 3.69 25.21
CA CYS A 150 5.22 2.92 24.66
C CYS A 150 3.95 3.22 25.45
N VAL A 151 4.02 3.16 26.78
CA VAL A 151 2.90 3.45 27.69
C VAL A 151 2.44 4.90 27.54
N ALA A 152 3.37 5.86 27.57
CA ALA A 152 3.02 7.28 27.45
C ALA A 152 2.38 7.62 26.09
N ARG A 153 2.82 6.97 25.01
CA ARG A 153 2.18 7.14 23.68
C ARG A 153 0.79 6.54 23.63
N GLU A 154 0.55 5.44 24.33
CA GLU A 154 -0.77 4.82 24.43
C GLU A 154 -1.74 5.74 25.17
N GLN A 155 -1.32 6.39 26.25
CA GLN A 155 -2.12 7.40 26.95
C GLN A 155 -2.51 8.57 26.03
N ILE A 156 -1.56 9.10 25.24
CA ILE A 156 -1.86 10.15 24.26
C ILE A 156 -2.91 9.68 23.24
N ARG A 157 -2.82 8.43 22.74
CA ARG A 157 -3.83 7.88 21.82
C ARG A 157 -5.21 7.81 22.47
N SER A 158 -5.29 7.32 23.70
CA SER A 158 -6.53 7.25 24.46
C SER A 158 -7.14 8.63 24.65
N GLN A 159 -6.33 9.64 25.00
CA GLN A 159 -6.78 11.02 25.15
C GLN A 159 -7.31 11.60 23.83
N ARG A 160 -6.61 11.36 22.71
CA ARG A 160 -7.08 11.80 21.38
C ARG A 160 -8.42 11.19 21.01
N LYS A 161 -8.59 9.88 21.25
CA LYS A 161 -9.85 9.18 21.00
C LYS A 161 -10.98 9.76 21.85
N ALA A 162 -10.71 10.01 23.14
CA ALA A 162 -11.67 10.65 24.03
C ALA A 162 -12.05 12.07 23.55
N ASN A 163 -11.06 12.88 23.18
CA ASN A 163 -11.30 14.24 22.65
C ASN A 163 -12.11 14.21 21.36
N GLN A 164 -11.85 13.24 20.47
CA GLN A 164 -12.62 13.05 19.26
C GLN A 164 -14.09 12.72 19.57
N ILE A 165 -14.35 11.77 20.47
CA ILE A 165 -15.72 11.41 20.92
C ILE A 165 -16.41 12.62 21.54
N ASN A 166 -15.73 13.35 22.42
CA ASN A 166 -16.29 14.54 23.06
C ASN A 166 -16.63 15.64 22.04
N SER A 167 -15.76 15.86 21.04
CA SER A 167 -16.01 16.83 19.97
C SER A 167 -17.19 16.47 19.06
N VAL A 168 -17.52 15.18 18.93
CA VAL A 168 -18.70 14.72 18.20
C VAL A 168 -19.95 14.96 19.06
N ARG A 169 -19.92 14.55 20.33
CA ARG A 169 -21.02 14.76 21.29
C ARG A 169 -21.39 16.23 21.47
N THR A 170 -20.41 17.14 21.53
CA THR A 170 -20.70 18.57 21.68
C THR A 170 -21.36 19.15 20.42
N LYS A 171 -21.02 18.66 19.23
CA LYS A 171 -21.70 19.05 17.99
C LYS A 171 -23.14 18.56 17.96
N GLU A 172 -23.40 17.33 18.40
CA GLU A 172 -24.76 16.77 18.52
C GLU A 172 -25.61 17.63 19.48
N LYS A 173 -25.10 17.91 20.69
CA LYS A 173 -25.78 18.79 21.66
C LYS A 173 -26.08 20.18 21.11
N ASN A 174 -25.14 20.78 20.39
CA ASN A 174 -25.31 22.12 19.83
C ASN A 174 -26.22 22.15 18.60
N SER A 175 -26.49 21.00 17.97
CA SER A 175 -27.42 20.90 16.83
C SER A 175 -28.88 20.79 17.23
N GLU A 176 -29.15 20.35 18.46
CA GLU A 176 -30.47 20.45 19.08
C GLU A 176 -30.72 21.90 19.50
N VAL A 177 -31.18 22.72 18.54
CA VAL A 177 -31.69 24.05 18.84
C VAL A 177 -32.93 23.86 19.71
N PHE A 178 -32.80 24.20 21.00
CA PHE A 178 -33.93 24.21 21.91
C PHE A 178 -34.92 25.28 21.47
N GLU A 179 -35.98 24.86 20.78
CA GLU A 179 -37.10 25.73 20.45
C GLU A 179 -37.99 25.89 21.69
N TRP A 180 -37.94 27.08 22.32
CA TRP A 180 -38.92 27.48 23.32
C TRP A 180 -40.30 27.59 22.65
N LYS A 181 -41.10 26.52 22.73
CA LYS A 181 -42.51 26.59 22.33
C LYS A 181 -43.31 27.26 23.44
N ARG A 182 -44.02 28.34 23.09
CA ARG A 182 -44.98 28.98 24.00
C ARG A 182 -46.04 27.93 24.39
N PRO A 183 -46.31 27.70 25.69
CA PRO A 183 -47.29 26.71 26.11
C PRO A 183 -48.67 27.07 25.56
N GLU A 184 -49.39 26.07 25.08
CA GLU A 184 -50.71 26.23 24.49
C GLU A 184 -51.70 26.65 25.58
N THR A 185 -52.37 27.79 25.40
CA THR A 185 -53.27 28.34 26.39
C THR A 185 -54.46 27.40 26.57
N PHE A 186 -54.74 27.00 27.82
CA PHE A 186 -55.92 26.22 28.17
C PHE A 186 -57.17 26.90 27.60
N ARG A 187 -57.88 26.18 26.71
CA ARG A 187 -59.20 26.60 26.24
C ARG A 187 -60.17 26.42 27.41
N ARG A 188 -60.81 27.51 27.85
CA ARG A 188 -61.86 27.50 28.85
C ARG A 188 -63.17 27.01 28.26
#